data_AF-A0A3A6MXL7-F1
#
_entry.id   AF-A0A3A6MXL7-F1
#
_cell.length_a   1.000
_cell.length_b   1.000
_cell.length_c   1.000
_cell.angle_alpha   90.00
_cell.angle_beta   90.00
_cell.angle_gamma   90.00
#
_symmetry.space_group_name_H-M   'P 1'
#
loop_
_entity.id
_entity.type
_entity.pdbx_description
1 polymer ?
#
loop_
_entity_poly.entity_id
_entity_poly.type
_entity_poly.pdbx_seq_one_letter_code
_entity_poly.pdbx_strand_id
1 'polypeptide(L)'
;MPAAHTITIRGKEIEVERCWKNISDIRYYSENPRIYSMVYTGDSRPTQAEIEDRLLRMDHVRQLIQSIKANGGITDPIIVHGGTSEVLEGNSRLAAYRALARKDGTKWAKIKCDVLPPEVEESVVFALLGEYHIIGRKDWAPFEQAGYLWRRNKVHSIDSSQMAAELGLTPKRVNYLIRVYDFMVKKDDKDISHWSYYDEYLKSNPIKKARAEHPDLDELIVKDIKRGKLAKAADIRDKLTVIARDKKKALPNFVNGQKSFEEAYEIAVAKGADNRLLRRVSDFQKFITDPEINDEIASMNKTQKDKCKYYITKIHTRCNQLLKRLP
;
A
#
# COMPACT_ATOMS: atom_id res chain seq x y z
N MET A 1 -20.24 23.24 38.57
CA MET A 1 -20.72 22.25 37.59
C MET A 1 -19.49 21.55 37.02
N PRO A 2 -19.45 20.22 36.90
CA PRO A 2 -18.36 19.57 36.17
C PRO A 2 -18.33 20.14 34.74
N ALA A 3 -17.15 20.50 34.25
CA ALA A 3 -17.01 21.04 32.90
C ALA A 3 -17.52 20.02 31.89
N ALA A 4 -18.35 20.46 30.94
CA ALA A 4 -18.72 19.65 29.79
C ALA A 4 -17.43 19.20 29.10
N HIS A 5 -17.28 17.90 28.87
CA HIS A 5 -16.13 17.38 28.17
C HIS A 5 -16.37 17.59 26.67
N THR A 6 -15.48 18.32 26.00
CA THR A 6 -15.63 18.62 24.58
C THR A 6 -14.47 18.03 23.78
N ILE A 7 -14.73 17.75 22.50
CA ILE A 7 -13.71 17.42 21.51
C ILE A 7 -13.80 18.47 20.40
N THR A 8 -12.67 19.10 20.08
CA THR A 8 -12.57 20.02 18.95
C THR A 8 -12.41 19.24 17.65
N ILE A 9 -13.33 19.42 16.69
CA ILE A 9 -13.24 18.86 15.34
C ILE A 9 -13.45 20.01 14.35
N ARG A 10 -12.48 20.28 13.48
CA ARG A 10 -12.52 21.41 12.53
C ARG A 10 -12.86 22.77 13.15
N GLY A 11 -12.37 23.02 14.37
CA GLY A 11 -12.64 24.28 15.10
C GLY A 11 -14.05 24.39 15.68
N LYS A 12 -14.86 23.32 15.63
CA LYS A 12 -16.12 23.20 16.37
C LYS A 12 -15.89 22.42 17.64
N GLU A 13 -16.35 22.95 18.77
CA GLU A 13 -16.41 22.21 20.04
C GLU A 13 -17.64 21.31 20.03
N ILE A 14 -17.43 20.01 20.21
CA ILE A 14 -18.50 19.01 20.27
C ILE A 14 -18.55 18.46 21.68
N GLU A 15 -19.68 18.63 22.34
CA GLU A 15 -19.91 18.04 23.66
C GLU A 15 -19.94 16.51 23.54
N VAL A 16 -19.22 15.84 24.43
CA VAL A 16 -19.18 14.38 24.51
C VAL A 16 -19.46 13.91 25.93
N GLU A 17 -20.22 12.83 26.04
CA GLU A 17 -20.46 12.19 27.32
C GLU A 17 -19.34 11.19 27.61
N ARG A 18 -18.49 11.51 28.59
CA ARG A 18 -17.44 10.60 29.06
C ARG A 18 -18.00 9.63 30.10
N CYS A 19 -18.10 8.35 29.74
CA CYS A 19 -18.69 7.32 30.60
C CYS A 19 -18.05 5.94 30.44
N TRP A 20 -18.54 4.96 31.19
CA TRP A 20 -18.16 3.54 31.04
C TRP A 20 -19.36 2.77 30.47
N LYS A 21 -19.21 2.16 29.29
CA LYS A 21 -20.26 1.36 28.64
C LYS A 21 -19.91 -0.13 28.63
N ASN A 22 -20.93 -1.00 28.66
CA ASN A 22 -20.69 -2.43 28.48
C ASN A 22 -20.23 -2.69 27.05
N ILE A 23 -19.21 -3.54 26.89
CA ILE A 23 -18.62 -3.86 25.59
C ILE A 23 -19.60 -4.64 24.67
N SER A 24 -20.63 -5.26 25.25
CA SER A 24 -21.73 -5.94 24.54
C SER A 24 -22.63 -4.98 23.79
N ASP A 25 -22.75 -3.74 24.27
CA ASP A 25 -23.71 -2.76 23.79
C ASP A 25 -23.13 -1.92 22.63
N ILE A 26 -21.83 -2.07 22.38
CA ILE A 26 -21.08 -1.30 21.39
C ILE A 26 -20.89 -2.13 20.13
N ARG A 27 -21.08 -1.55 18.95
CA ARG A 27 -20.90 -2.23 17.66
C ARG A 27 -19.64 -1.74 16.96
N TYR A 28 -18.97 -2.58 16.21
CA TYR A 28 -17.93 -2.14 15.28
C TYR A 28 -18.54 -1.33 14.16
N TYR A 29 -17.85 -0.26 13.79
CA TYR A 29 -18.19 0.56 12.64
C TYR A 29 -17.77 -0.16 11.34
N SER A 30 -18.73 -0.58 10.53
CA SER A 30 -18.46 -1.43 9.35
C SER A 30 -17.70 -0.73 8.22
N GLU A 31 -17.77 0.60 8.16
CA GLU A 31 -17.05 1.41 7.17
C GLU A 31 -15.59 1.68 7.56
N ASN A 32 -15.16 1.19 8.73
CA ASN A 32 -13.78 1.30 9.19
C ASN A 32 -12.82 0.75 8.10
N PRO A 33 -11.92 1.59 7.55
CA PRO A 33 -11.07 1.20 6.43
C PRO A 33 -10.12 0.04 6.69
N ARG A 34 -9.67 -0.17 7.94
CA ARG A 34 -8.85 -1.34 8.34
C ARG A 34 -9.61 -2.66 8.27
N ILE A 35 -10.92 -2.57 8.42
CA ILE A 35 -11.83 -3.71 8.36
C ILE A 35 -12.29 -3.91 6.91
N TYR A 36 -12.58 -2.82 6.22
CA TYR A 36 -13.07 -2.85 4.84
C TYR A 36 -12.06 -3.51 3.88
N SER A 37 -10.78 -3.14 3.95
CA SER A 37 -9.71 -3.68 3.10
C SER A 37 -9.57 -5.19 3.21
N MET A 38 -9.89 -5.76 4.38
CA MET A 38 -9.80 -7.17 4.64
C MET A 38 -11.10 -7.89 4.28
N VAL A 39 -12.27 -7.35 4.65
CA VAL A 39 -13.54 -8.09 4.58
C VAL A 39 -14.23 -8.02 3.22
N TYR A 40 -14.04 -6.95 2.46
CA TYR A 40 -14.67 -6.81 1.15
C TYR A 40 -13.92 -7.60 0.06
N THR A 41 -13.86 -8.91 0.21
CA THR A 41 -13.48 -9.84 -0.88
C THR A 41 -14.66 -10.22 -1.76
N GLY A 42 -15.89 -9.83 -1.41
CA GLY A 42 -17.13 -10.06 -2.16
C GLY A 42 -18.15 -8.93 -2.00
N ASP A 43 -19.41 -9.17 -2.38
CA ASP A 43 -20.47 -8.16 -2.42
C ASP A 43 -21.18 -7.91 -1.07
N SER A 44 -20.84 -8.68 -0.03
CA SER A 44 -21.53 -8.66 1.27
C SER A 44 -20.76 -7.93 2.37
N ARG A 45 -21.47 -7.15 3.19
CA ARG A 45 -20.92 -6.46 4.37
C ARG A 45 -20.41 -7.46 5.43
N PRO A 46 -19.26 -7.19 6.09
CA PRO A 46 -18.80 -7.95 7.25
C PRO A 46 -19.84 -8.08 8.35
N THR A 47 -19.94 -9.25 8.97
CA THR A 47 -20.59 -9.43 10.28
C THR A 47 -19.69 -8.95 11.42
N GLN A 48 -20.29 -8.58 12.55
CA GLN A 48 -19.54 -8.13 13.75
C GLN A 48 -18.49 -9.14 14.23
N ALA A 49 -18.78 -10.44 14.12
CA ALA A 49 -17.86 -11.50 14.51
C ALA A 49 -16.65 -11.61 13.57
N GLU A 50 -16.86 -11.48 12.25
CA GLU A 50 -15.77 -11.47 11.27
C GLU A 50 -14.86 -10.25 11.44
N ILE A 51 -15.44 -9.10 11.76
CA ILE A 51 -14.67 -7.89 12.09
C ILE A 51 -13.76 -8.16 13.30
N GLU A 52 -14.34 -8.69 14.38
CA GLU A 52 -13.60 -8.96 15.61
C GLU A 52 -12.44 -9.93 15.38
N ASP A 53 -12.70 -11.06 14.72
CA ASP A 53 -11.70 -12.09 14.44
C ASP A 53 -10.52 -11.52 13.63
N ARG A 54 -10.80 -10.68 12.63
CA ARG A 54 -9.76 -10.04 11.83
C ARG A 54 -8.92 -9.06 12.63
N LEU A 55 -9.57 -8.20 13.42
CA LEU A 55 -8.84 -7.28 14.31
C LEU A 55 -7.91 -8.05 15.26
N LEU A 56 -8.37 -9.16 15.85
CA LEU A 56 -7.58 -9.96 16.78
C LEU A 56 -6.37 -10.68 16.14
N ARG A 57 -6.38 -10.87 14.82
CA ARG A 57 -5.24 -11.43 14.08
C ARG A 57 -4.12 -10.42 13.84
N MET A 58 -4.40 -9.11 13.96
CA MET A 58 -3.42 -8.06 13.71
C MET A 58 -2.42 -7.96 14.87
N ASP A 59 -1.13 -7.88 14.55
CA ASP A 59 -0.06 -7.92 15.55
C ASP A 59 -0.13 -6.77 16.55
N HIS A 60 -0.54 -5.57 16.11
CA HIS A 60 -0.71 -4.43 17.01
C HIS A 60 -1.86 -4.65 18.01
N VAL A 61 -2.92 -5.38 17.65
CA VAL A 61 -4.02 -5.71 18.59
C VAL A 61 -3.55 -6.73 19.61
N ARG A 62 -2.73 -7.71 19.22
CA ARG A 62 -2.12 -8.68 20.15
C ARG A 62 -1.24 -7.97 21.19
N GLN A 63 -0.43 -7.01 20.75
CA GLN A 63 0.36 -6.16 21.64
C GLN A 63 -0.54 -5.31 22.55
N LEU A 64 -1.60 -4.73 21.99
CA LEU A 64 -2.57 -3.91 22.72
C LEU A 64 -3.27 -4.70 23.84
N ILE A 65 -3.62 -5.98 23.61
CA ILE A 65 -4.19 -6.86 24.65
C ILE A 65 -3.25 -6.96 25.85
N GLN A 66 -1.95 -7.17 25.62
CA GLN A 66 -0.98 -7.28 26.71
C GLN A 66 -0.80 -5.95 27.43
N SER A 67 -0.71 -4.85 26.67
CA SER A 67 -0.58 -3.50 27.22
C SER A 67 -1.78 -3.13 28.11
N ILE A 68 -3.01 -3.33 27.62
CA ILE A 68 -4.24 -3.06 28.38
C ILE A 68 -4.30 -3.93 29.64
N LYS A 69 -3.94 -5.22 29.52
CA LYS A 69 -3.91 -6.13 30.68
C LYS A 69 -2.92 -5.66 31.75
N ALA A 70 -1.71 -5.26 31.35
CA ALA A 70 -0.67 -4.78 32.26
C ALA A 70 -1.05 -3.44 32.91
N ASN A 71 -1.64 -2.53 32.14
CA ASN A 71 -2.09 -1.22 32.62
C ASN A 71 -3.38 -1.27 33.45
N GLY A 72 -4.16 -2.35 33.34
CA GLY A 72 -5.46 -2.49 34.00
C GLY A 72 -6.61 -1.76 33.28
N GLY A 73 -6.37 -1.21 32.10
CA GLY A 73 -7.36 -0.49 31.30
C GLY A 73 -6.74 0.33 30.17
N ILE A 74 -7.58 1.04 29.42
CA ILE A 74 -7.15 2.01 28.40
C ILE A 74 -6.92 3.41 29.01
N THR A 75 -5.93 4.12 28.49
CA THR A 75 -5.66 5.53 28.82
C THR A 75 -6.61 6.44 28.06
N ASP A 76 -6.62 6.29 26.73
CA ASP A 76 -7.46 7.04 25.81
C ASP A 76 -8.81 6.33 25.67
N PRO A 77 -9.95 7.01 25.90
CA PRO A 77 -11.28 6.44 25.66
C PRO A 77 -11.53 6.08 24.19
N ILE A 78 -12.40 5.10 23.95
CA ILE A 78 -12.93 4.88 22.60
C ILE A 78 -14.00 5.94 22.28
N ILE A 79 -14.15 6.30 21.01
CA ILE A 79 -15.18 7.26 20.59
C ILE A 79 -16.35 6.50 19.98
N VAL A 80 -17.55 6.73 20.52
CA VAL A 80 -18.77 5.99 20.15
C VAL A 80 -19.83 6.96 19.65
N HIS A 81 -20.52 6.60 18.58
CA HIS A 81 -21.68 7.36 18.11
C HIS A 81 -22.88 7.16 19.06
N GLY A 82 -23.46 8.24 19.59
CA GLY A 82 -24.56 8.15 20.57
C GLY A 82 -25.82 7.46 20.05
N GLY A 83 -26.20 7.73 18.80
CA GLY A 83 -27.38 7.13 18.17
C GLY A 83 -27.22 5.66 17.77
N THR A 84 -26.12 5.29 17.10
CA THR A 84 -25.93 3.94 16.56
C THR A 84 -25.16 3.00 17.49
N SER A 85 -24.55 3.52 18.56
CA SER A 85 -23.62 2.80 19.43
C SER A 85 -22.44 2.14 18.68
N GLU A 86 -22.06 2.68 17.51
CA GLU A 86 -20.89 2.22 16.78
C GLU A 86 -19.62 2.89 17.28
N VAL A 87 -18.54 2.11 17.43
CA VAL A 87 -17.21 2.65 17.76
C VAL A 87 -16.58 3.27 16.51
N LEU A 88 -16.62 4.59 16.45
CA LEU A 88 -16.02 5.38 15.38
C LEU A 88 -14.50 5.30 15.47
N GLU A 89 -13.96 5.50 16.68
CA GLU A 89 -12.52 5.42 16.92
C GLU A 89 -12.15 4.52 18.11
N GLY A 90 -11.11 3.71 17.94
CA GLY A 90 -10.69 2.73 18.94
C GLY A 90 -11.25 1.30 18.75
N ASN A 91 -11.57 0.92 17.51
CA ASN A 91 -12.02 -0.45 17.16
C ASN A 91 -11.07 -1.55 17.68
N SER A 92 -9.75 -1.35 17.53
CA SER A 92 -8.71 -2.24 18.08
C SER A 92 -8.79 -2.38 19.61
N ARG A 93 -9.09 -1.29 20.33
CA ARG A 93 -9.23 -1.27 21.80
C ARG A 93 -10.47 -2.05 22.23
N LEU A 94 -11.59 -1.88 21.51
CA LEU A 94 -12.80 -2.67 21.76
C LEU A 94 -12.55 -4.17 21.55
N ALA A 95 -11.90 -4.57 20.45
CA ALA A 95 -11.53 -5.96 20.20
C ALA A 95 -10.63 -6.53 21.31
N ALA A 96 -9.64 -5.76 21.75
CA ALA A 96 -8.77 -6.18 22.85
C ALA A 96 -9.55 -6.37 24.18
N TYR A 97 -10.46 -5.46 24.51
CA TYR A 97 -11.34 -5.61 25.69
C TYR A 97 -12.22 -6.85 25.60
N ARG A 98 -12.82 -7.12 24.44
CA ARG A 98 -13.63 -8.34 24.24
C ARG A 98 -12.81 -9.61 24.38
N ALA A 99 -11.58 -9.64 23.85
CA ALA A 99 -10.68 -10.77 24.04
C ALA A 99 -10.29 -10.99 25.52
N LEU A 100 -10.12 -9.92 26.29
CA LEU A 100 -9.86 -9.99 27.73
C LEU A 100 -11.11 -10.43 28.51
N ALA A 101 -12.29 -9.94 28.15
CA ALA A 101 -13.55 -10.31 28.79
C ALA A 101 -13.92 -11.79 28.61
N ARG A 102 -13.48 -12.44 27.52
CA ARG A 102 -13.59 -13.90 27.38
C ARG A 102 -12.83 -14.67 28.46
N LYS A 103 -11.83 -14.06 29.10
CA LYS A 103 -11.04 -14.65 30.19
C LYS A 103 -11.55 -14.22 31.57
N ASP A 104 -11.96 -12.96 31.69
CA ASP A 104 -12.49 -12.39 32.92
C ASP A 104 -13.57 -11.36 32.58
N GLY A 105 -14.81 -11.86 32.46
CA GLY A 105 -15.96 -11.07 32.01
C GLY A 105 -16.33 -9.96 33.00
N THR A 106 -16.08 -10.16 34.29
CA THR A 106 -16.40 -9.16 35.32
C THR A 106 -15.44 -7.98 35.26
N LYS A 107 -14.13 -8.25 35.19
CA LYS A 107 -13.12 -7.18 35.16
C LYS A 107 -13.18 -6.35 33.87
N TRP A 108 -13.45 -6.99 32.74
CA TRP A 108 -13.37 -6.35 31.42
C TRP A 108 -14.74 -6.07 30.78
N ALA A 109 -15.85 -6.20 31.53
CA ALA A 109 -17.21 -5.97 31.03
C ALA A 109 -17.43 -4.57 30.44
N LYS A 110 -16.76 -3.56 31.01
CA LYS A 110 -16.97 -2.15 30.67
C LYS A 110 -15.69 -1.50 30.16
N ILE A 111 -15.86 -0.62 29.18
CA ILE A 111 -14.78 0.16 28.57
C ILE A 111 -15.07 1.66 28.69
N LYS A 112 -14.01 2.46 28.83
CA LYS A 112 -14.11 3.92 28.90
C LYS A 112 -14.41 4.49 27.51
N CYS A 113 -15.45 5.31 27.41
CA CYS A 113 -15.96 5.87 26.16
C CYS A 113 -16.10 7.38 26.26
N ASP A 114 -15.89 8.06 25.13
CA ASP A 114 -16.41 9.38 24.83
C ASP A 114 -17.55 9.21 23.81
N VAL A 115 -18.78 9.51 24.22
CA VAL A 115 -19.98 9.30 23.39
C VAL A 115 -20.35 10.61 22.72
N LEU A 116 -20.37 10.62 21.39
CA LEU A 116 -20.84 11.76 20.59
C LEU A 116 -22.38 11.89 20.67
N PRO A 117 -22.94 13.09 20.48
CA PRO A 117 -24.39 13.28 20.41
C PRO A 117 -25.03 12.42 19.30
N PRO A 118 -26.25 11.91 19.49
CA PRO A 118 -26.92 11.09 18.48
C PRO A 118 -27.20 11.83 17.17
N GLU A 119 -27.33 13.15 17.21
CA GLU A 119 -27.56 14.06 16.09
C GLU A 119 -26.27 14.57 15.43
N VAL A 120 -25.10 14.03 15.79
CA VAL A 120 -23.83 14.45 15.19
C VAL A 120 -23.86 14.26 13.66
N GLU A 121 -23.48 15.31 12.94
CA GLU A 121 -23.47 15.25 11.48
C GLU A 121 -22.44 14.23 10.95
N GLU A 122 -22.79 13.53 9.86
CA GLU A 122 -21.86 12.60 9.21
C GLU A 122 -20.58 13.30 8.72
N SER A 123 -20.67 14.56 8.30
CA SER A 123 -19.54 15.40 7.89
C SER A 123 -18.51 15.59 9.03
N VAL A 124 -19.01 15.67 10.26
CA VAL A 124 -18.21 15.81 11.49
C VAL A 124 -17.57 14.47 11.85
N VAL A 125 -18.34 13.38 11.81
CA VAL A 125 -17.80 12.02 12.02
C VAL A 125 -16.70 11.72 11.01
N PHE A 126 -16.90 12.08 9.74
CA PHE A 126 -15.91 11.92 8.70
C PHE A 126 -14.64 12.74 8.96
N ALA A 127 -14.79 14.01 9.36
CA ALA A 127 -13.67 14.87 9.72
C ALA A 127 -12.88 14.32 10.90
N LEU A 128 -13.57 13.86 11.95
CA LEU A 128 -12.97 13.18 13.11
C LEU A 128 -12.13 11.97 12.66
N LEU A 129 -12.71 11.07 11.87
CA LEU A 129 -11.99 9.91 11.36
C LEU A 129 -10.77 10.32 10.51
N GLY A 130 -10.90 11.39 9.74
CA GLY A 130 -9.83 12.01 8.97
C GLY A 130 -8.68 12.54 9.82
N GLU A 131 -8.99 13.30 10.87
CA GLU A 131 -8.00 13.84 11.80
C GLU A 131 -7.21 12.72 12.48
N TYR A 132 -7.87 11.65 12.93
CA TYR A 132 -7.20 10.53 13.57
C TYR A 132 -6.33 9.71 12.60
N HIS A 133 -6.83 9.42 11.38
CA HIS A 133 -6.24 8.37 10.55
C HIS A 133 -5.63 8.81 9.22
N ILE A 134 -5.95 10.02 8.76
CA ILE A 134 -5.44 10.58 7.49
C ILE A 134 -4.41 11.69 7.76
N ILE A 135 -4.70 12.60 8.69
CA ILE A 135 -3.81 13.73 9.04
C ILE A 135 -2.89 13.37 10.23
N GLY A 136 -3.44 12.74 11.27
CA GLY A 136 -2.80 12.52 12.57
C GLY A 136 -1.90 11.28 12.71
N ARG A 137 -1.83 10.73 13.93
CA ARG A 137 -0.96 9.60 14.32
C ARG A 137 -1.22 8.39 13.41
N LYS A 138 -0.31 8.16 12.45
CA LYS A 138 -0.32 7.08 11.43
C LYS A 138 -1.04 5.81 11.89
N ASP A 139 -2.20 5.53 11.30
CA ASP A 139 -2.89 4.26 11.54
C ASP A 139 -3.50 3.61 10.28
N TRP A 140 -3.93 4.35 9.25
CA TRP A 140 -4.41 3.73 8.00
C TRP A 140 -3.34 3.69 6.92
N ALA A 141 -3.19 2.53 6.29
CA ALA A 141 -2.31 2.36 5.14
C ALA A 141 -2.86 3.17 3.94
N PRO A 142 -2.00 3.63 3.01
CA PRO A 142 -2.43 4.42 1.85
C PRO A 142 -3.59 3.80 1.04
N PHE A 143 -3.60 2.47 0.88
CA PHE A 143 -4.69 1.72 0.26
C PHE A 143 -6.04 1.92 0.98
N GLU A 144 -6.02 1.85 2.32
CA GLU A 144 -7.22 1.94 3.16
C GLU A 144 -7.79 3.36 3.11
N GLN A 145 -6.92 4.37 3.19
CA GLN A 145 -7.31 5.78 3.02
C GLN A 145 -7.97 5.99 1.66
N ALA A 146 -7.37 5.45 0.59
CA ALA A 146 -7.92 5.60 -0.76
C ALA A 146 -9.25 4.88 -0.94
N GLY A 147 -9.42 3.69 -0.37
CA GLY A 147 -10.68 2.96 -0.40
C GLY A 147 -11.80 3.71 0.32
N TYR A 148 -11.49 4.30 1.48
CA TYR A 148 -12.44 5.14 2.22
C TYR A 148 -12.92 6.35 1.40
N LEU A 149 -11.98 7.08 0.80
CA LEU A 149 -12.29 8.22 -0.08
C LEU A 149 -13.09 7.78 -1.30
N TRP A 150 -12.74 6.64 -1.90
CA TRP A 150 -13.45 6.10 -3.06
C TRP A 150 -14.90 5.78 -2.73
N ARG A 151 -15.19 5.16 -1.58
CA ARG A 151 -16.58 4.87 -1.16
C ARG A 151 -17.39 6.14 -0.93
N ARG A 152 -16.82 7.11 -0.22
CA ARG A 152 -17.48 8.41 0.00
C ARG A 152 -17.80 9.10 -1.34
N ASN A 153 -16.91 9.00 -2.33
CA ASN A 153 -17.18 9.55 -3.65
C ASN A 153 -18.19 8.75 -4.48
N LYS A 154 -18.07 7.42 -4.53
CA LYS A 154 -18.81 6.57 -5.46
C LYS A 154 -20.13 6.02 -4.92
N VAL A 155 -20.20 5.80 -3.61
CA VAL A 155 -21.38 5.24 -2.92
C VAL A 155 -22.22 6.36 -2.32
N HIS A 156 -21.57 7.34 -1.68
CA HIS A 156 -22.25 8.44 -0.99
C HIS A 156 -22.32 9.73 -1.81
N SER A 157 -21.80 9.73 -3.04
CA SER A 157 -21.82 10.87 -3.97
C SER A 157 -21.24 12.17 -3.39
N ILE A 158 -20.30 12.06 -2.44
CA ILE A 158 -19.64 13.22 -1.83
C ILE A 158 -18.55 13.74 -2.78
N ASP A 159 -18.54 15.06 -2.99
CA ASP A 159 -17.58 15.70 -3.88
C ASP A 159 -16.16 15.69 -3.29
N SER A 160 -15.17 15.57 -4.17
CA SER A 160 -13.75 15.54 -3.78
C SER A 160 -13.28 16.84 -3.15
N SER A 161 -13.85 17.99 -3.50
CA SER A 161 -13.51 19.28 -2.89
C SER A 161 -14.03 19.37 -1.46
N GLN A 162 -15.24 18.86 -1.21
CA GLN A 162 -15.82 18.77 0.13
C GLN A 162 -14.97 17.87 1.02
N MET A 163 -14.66 16.64 0.57
CA MET A 163 -13.81 15.73 1.33
C MET A 163 -12.41 16.30 1.58
N ALA A 164 -11.84 17.01 0.61
CA ALA A 164 -10.55 17.67 0.77
C ALA A 164 -10.58 18.72 1.89
N ALA A 165 -11.63 19.55 1.94
CA ALA A 165 -11.82 20.54 2.99
C ALA A 165 -12.09 19.90 4.37
N GLU A 166 -12.82 18.79 4.41
CA GLU A 166 -13.08 18.03 5.64
C GLU A 166 -11.81 17.37 6.21
N LEU A 167 -10.87 16.96 5.34
CA LEU A 167 -9.65 16.24 5.70
C LEU A 167 -8.38 17.08 5.70
N GLY A 168 -8.47 18.39 5.50
CA GLY A 168 -7.27 19.24 5.35
C GLY A 168 -6.33 18.81 4.22
N LEU A 169 -6.86 18.16 3.18
CA LEU A 169 -6.11 17.71 2.00
C LEU A 169 -6.37 18.66 0.83
N THR A 170 -5.56 18.53 -0.22
CA THR A 170 -5.87 19.20 -1.50
C THR A 170 -6.88 18.38 -2.31
N PRO A 171 -7.81 19.01 -3.05
CA PRO A 171 -8.72 18.30 -3.96
C PRO A 171 -7.98 17.42 -4.98
N LYS A 172 -6.78 17.86 -5.40
CA LYS A 172 -5.90 17.09 -6.29
C LYS A 172 -5.46 15.77 -5.65
N ARG A 173 -5.10 15.77 -4.35
CA ARG A 173 -4.68 14.56 -3.63
C ARG A 173 -5.85 13.59 -3.44
N VAL A 174 -7.02 14.09 -3.05
CA VAL A 174 -8.22 13.27 -2.88
C VAL A 174 -8.62 12.59 -4.20
N ASN A 175 -8.75 13.38 -5.28
CA ASN A 175 -9.05 12.86 -6.61
C ASN A 175 -8.02 11.83 -7.08
N TYR A 176 -6.74 12.07 -6.78
CA TYR A 176 -5.68 11.14 -7.12
C TYR A 176 -5.83 9.80 -6.39
N LEU A 177 -6.04 9.80 -5.08
CA LEU A 177 -6.24 8.58 -4.28
C LEU A 177 -7.45 7.78 -4.77
N ILE A 178 -8.58 8.46 -4.98
CA ILE A 178 -9.80 7.86 -5.54
C ILE A 178 -9.48 7.21 -6.89
N ARG A 179 -8.75 7.90 -7.77
CA ARG A 179 -8.39 7.39 -9.10
C ARG A 179 -7.51 6.14 -9.03
N VAL A 180 -6.57 6.03 -8.09
CA VAL A 180 -5.73 4.83 -7.95
C VAL A 180 -6.58 3.64 -7.46
N TYR A 181 -7.42 3.86 -6.46
CA TYR A 181 -8.31 2.81 -5.96
C TYR A 181 -9.33 2.37 -7.01
N ASP A 182 -9.91 3.33 -7.75
CA ASP A 182 -10.83 3.08 -8.86
C ASP A 182 -10.19 2.24 -9.96
N PHE A 183 -8.89 2.45 -10.24
CA PHE A 183 -8.14 1.63 -11.19
C PHE A 183 -8.01 0.17 -10.71
N MET A 184 -7.69 -0.04 -9.43
CA MET A 184 -7.63 -1.39 -8.84
C MET A 184 -8.98 -2.11 -8.91
N VAL A 185 -10.07 -1.42 -8.55
CA VAL A 185 -11.44 -1.95 -8.64
C VAL A 185 -11.78 -2.34 -10.08
N LYS A 186 -11.53 -1.46 -11.06
CA LYS A 186 -11.80 -1.72 -12.48
C LYS A 186 -10.99 -2.88 -13.05
N LYS A 187 -9.81 -3.16 -12.49
CA LYS A 187 -8.94 -4.26 -12.90
C LYS A 187 -9.12 -5.50 -12.03
N ASP A 188 -10.12 -5.52 -11.15
CA ASP A 188 -10.41 -6.60 -10.18
C ASP A 188 -9.13 -7.06 -9.46
N ASP A 189 -8.40 -6.10 -8.90
CA ASP A 189 -7.20 -6.35 -8.11
C ASP A 189 -7.45 -5.92 -6.66
N LYS A 190 -7.62 -6.92 -5.79
CA LYS A 190 -7.92 -6.72 -4.36
C LYS A 190 -6.67 -6.87 -3.48
N ASP A 191 -5.51 -7.14 -4.08
CA ASP A 191 -4.28 -7.32 -3.33
C ASP A 191 -3.72 -5.97 -2.88
N ILE A 192 -3.73 -5.75 -1.57
CA ILE A 192 -3.24 -4.53 -0.92
C ILE A 192 -1.76 -4.27 -1.26
N SER A 193 -0.97 -5.33 -1.42
CA SER A 193 0.47 -5.22 -1.74
C SER A 193 0.73 -4.62 -3.13
N HIS A 194 -0.26 -4.69 -4.03
CA HIS A 194 -0.16 -4.10 -5.37
C HIS A 194 -0.40 -2.59 -5.39
N TRP A 195 -0.94 -2.00 -4.32
CA TRP A 195 -1.24 -0.56 -4.24
C TRP A 195 -0.06 0.31 -4.70
N SER A 196 1.15 0.06 -4.16
CA SER A 196 2.33 0.86 -4.46
C SER A 196 2.74 0.81 -5.94
N TYR A 197 2.48 -0.30 -6.64
CA TYR A 197 2.75 -0.41 -8.07
C TYR A 197 1.81 0.49 -8.87
N TYR A 198 0.51 0.45 -8.56
CA TYR A 198 -0.49 1.28 -9.23
C TYR A 198 -0.34 2.77 -8.88
N ASP A 199 0.04 3.08 -7.64
CA ASP A 199 0.37 4.44 -7.23
C ASP A 199 1.50 5.00 -8.11
N GLU A 200 2.64 4.31 -8.22
CA GLU A 200 3.74 4.77 -9.08
C GLU A 200 3.35 4.82 -10.57
N TYR A 201 2.58 3.83 -11.04
CA TYR A 201 2.13 3.74 -12.43
C TYR A 201 1.26 4.94 -12.84
N LEU A 202 0.32 5.35 -11.99
CA LEU A 202 -0.63 6.43 -12.30
C LEU A 202 -0.09 7.83 -11.98
N LYS A 203 1.00 7.92 -11.21
CA LYS A 203 1.67 9.19 -10.85
C LYS A 203 2.53 9.77 -11.97
N SER A 204 3.16 8.91 -12.77
CA SER A 204 4.19 9.31 -13.73
C SER A 204 3.60 9.94 -15.00
N ASN A 205 4.01 11.17 -15.32
CA ASN A 205 3.58 11.87 -16.54
C ASN A 205 4.02 11.18 -17.84
N PRO A 206 5.26 10.67 -17.98
CA PRO A 206 5.65 9.85 -19.14
C PRO A 206 4.77 8.62 -19.33
N ILE A 207 4.49 7.89 -18.25
CA ILE A 207 3.61 6.71 -18.29
C ILE A 207 2.18 7.13 -18.67
N LYS A 208 1.66 8.22 -18.12
CA LYS A 208 0.35 8.76 -18.51
C LYS A 208 0.23 8.99 -20.02
N LYS A 209 1.28 9.53 -20.67
CA LYS A 209 1.31 9.73 -22.13
C LYS A 209 1.37 8.38 -22.86
N ALA A 210 2.20 7.45 -22.40
CA ALA A 210 2.30 6.11 -22.97
C ALA A 210 0.96 5.36 -22.93
N ARG A 211 0.21 5.46 -21.82
CA ARG A 211 -1.13 4.87 -21.67
C ARG A 211 -2.16 5.44 -22.65
N ALA A 212 -2.07 6.73 -22.95
CA ALA A 212 -2.96 7.36 -23.92
C ALA A 212 -2.66 6.92 -25.37
N GLU A 213 -1.39 6.63 -25.67
CA GLU A 213 -0.93 6.17 -26.99
C GLU A 213 -1.06 4.65 -27.17
N HIS A 214 -1.00 3.89 -26.08
CA HIS A 214 -1.05 2.44 -26.04
C HIS A 214 -2.03 1.97 -24.96
N PRO A 215 -3.33 1.81 -25.30
CA PRO A 215 -4.34 1.35 -24.35
C PRO A 215 -3.98 0.00 -23.69
N ASP A 216 -3.41 -0.93 -24.46
CA ASP A 216 -3.00 -2.27 -24.01
C ASP A 216 -1.90 -2.28 -22.94
N LEU A 217 -1.24 -1.14 -22.70
CA LEU A 217 -0.21 -1.02 -21.67
C LEU A 217 -0.79 -1.28 -20.28
N ASP A 218 -2.04 -0.88 -20.03
CA ASP A 218 -2.71 -1.09 -18.75
C ASP A 218 -2.87 -2.61 -18.47
N GLU A 219 -3.37 -3.36 -19.45
CA GLU A 219 -3.55 -4.81 -19.36
C GLU A 219 -2.22 -5.54 -19.16
N LEU A 220 -1.18 -5.13 -19.89
CA LEU A 220 0.16 -5.70 -19.78
C LEU A 220 0.76 -5.49 -18.38
N ILE A 221 0.72 -4.26 -17.88
CA ILE A 221 1.29 -3.93 -16.57
C ILE A 221 0.50 -4.59 -15.44
N VAL A 222 -0.84 -4.56 -15.49
CA VAL A 222 -1.69 -5.25 -14.50
C VAL A 222 -1.38 -6.75 -14.48
N LYS A 223 -1.25 -7.38 -15.65
CA LYS A 223 -0.90 -8.81 -15.77
C LYS A 223 0.48 -9.11 -15.17
N ASP A 224 1.46 -8.25 -15.40
CA ASP A 224 2.82 -8.46 -14.88
C ASP A 224 2.92 -8.20 -13.37
N ILE A 225 2.15 -7.25 -12.82
CA ILE A 225 1.98 -7.04 -11.37
C ILE A 225 1.37 -8.29 -10.74
N LYS A 226 0.19 -8.72 -11.23
CA LYS A 226 -0.54 -9.88 -10.68
C LYS A 226 0.23 -11.20 -10.76
N ARG A 227 1.16 -11.32 -11.72
CA ARG A 227 2.04 -12.49 -11.88
C ARG A 227 3.37 -12.39 -11.12
N GLY A 228 3.60 -11.29 -10.38
CA GLY A 228 4.84 -11.07 -9.65
C GLY A 228 6.08 -10.94 -10.54
N LYS A 229 5.92 -10.54 -11.81
CA LYS A 229 7.05 -10.36 -12.74
C LYS A 229 7.82 -9.07 -12.50
N LEU A 230 7.19 -8.10 -11.85
CA LEU A 230 7.82 -6.86 -11.42
C LEU A 230 8.30 -7.04 -9.98
N ALA A 231 9.60 -6.92 -9.77
CA ALA A 231 10.20 -7.24 -8.48
C ALA A 231 9.77 -6.25 -7.39
N LYS A 232 9.72 -4.95 -7.72
CA LYS A 232 9.36 -3.88 -6.77
C LYS A 232 8.58 -2.77 -7.46
N ALA A 233 7.72 -2.08 -6.71
CA ALA A 233 7.03 -0.88 -7.20
C ALA A 233 8.00 0.22 -7.69
N ALA A 234 9.21 0.28 -7.12
CA ALA A 234 10.27 1.17 -7.57
C ALA A 234 10.66 0.93 -9.05
N ASP A 235 10.52 -0.29 -9.58
CA ASP A 235 10.81 -0.57 -10.98
C ASP A 235 9.82 0.13 -11.93
N ILE A 236 8.56 0.32 -11.53
CA ILE A 236 7.61 1.14 -12.30
C ILE A 236 8.10 2.60 -12.36
N ARG A 237 8.50 3.14 -11.21
CA ARG A 237 9.00 4.52 -11.12
C ARG A 237 10.28 4.70 -11.94
N ASP A 238 11.25 3.81 -11.77
CA ASP A 238 12.63 3.99 -12.22
C ASP A 238 12.87 3.41 -13.63
N LYS A 239 12.24 2.28 -13.96
CA LYS A 239 12.43 1.59 -15.26
C LYS A 239 11.29 1.87 -16.23
N LEU A 240 10.03 1.68 -15.84
CA LEU A 240 8.91 1.88 -16.76
C LEU A 240 8.80 3.35 -17.22
N THR A 241 9.09 4.31 -16.35
CA THR A 241 9.17 5.73 -16.74
C THR A 241 10.22 5.97 -17.83
N VAL A 242 11.35 5.26 -17.80
CA VAL A 242 12.41 5.37 -18.82
C VAL A 242 11.97 4.70 -20.12
N ILE A 243 11.37 3.50 -20.05
CA ILE A 243 10.77 2.83 -21.21
C ILE A 243 9.73 3.74 -21.88
N ALA A 244 8.81 4.32 -21.11
CA ALA A 244 7.74 5.17 -21.58
C ALA A 244 8.22 6.47 -22.27
N ARG A 245 9.46 6.92 -21.99
CA ARG A 245 10.06 8.07 -22.69
C ARG A 245 10.57 7.70 -24.08
N ASP A 246 10.98 6.45 -24.30
CA ASP A 246 11.39 5.97 -25.62
C ASP A 246 10.21 5.39 -26.42
N LYS A 247 9.43 6.31 -26.99
CA LYS A 247 8.27 6.02 -27.83
C LYS A 247 8.58 5.33 -29.16
N LYS A 248 9.83 5.34 -29.61
CA LYS A 248 10.18 4.85 -30.97
C LYS A 248 10.57 3.38 -30.98
N LYS A 249 11.09 2.85 -29.87
CA LYS A 249 11.66 1.50 -29.85
C LYS A 249 11.34 0.75 -28.56
N ALA A 250 11.81 1.23 -27.41
CA ALA A 250 11.62 0.49 -26.16
C ALA A 250 10.14 0.28 -25.82
N LEU A 251 9.33 1.34 -25.83
CA LEU A 251 7.91 1.25 -25.48
C LEU A 251 7.12 0.37 -26.46
N PRO A 252 7.18 0.57 -27.80
CA PRO A 252 6.48 -0.33 -28.74
C PRO A 252 6.91 -1.79 -28.61
N ASN A 253 8.21 -2.06 -28.46
CA ASN A 253 8.70 -3.44 -28.33
C ASN A 253 8.20 -4.12 -27.05
N PHE A 254 8.08 -3.35 -25.96
CA PHE A 254 7.52 -3.83 -24.71
C PHE A 254 6.02 -4.10 -24.83
N VAL A 255 5.23 -3.12 -25.29
CA VAL A 255 3.78 -3.21 -25.42
C VAL A 255 3.37 -4.36 -26.35
N ASN A 256 4.08 -4.53 -27.47
CA ASN A 256 3.80 -5.59 -28.45
C ASN A 256 4.30 -6.98 -28.02
N GLY A 257 4.88 -7.11 -26.81
CA GLY A 257 5.40 -8.38 -26.29
C GLY A 257 6.65 -8.91 -27.01
N GLN A 258 7.32 -8.09 -27.82
CA GLN A 258 8.55 -8.47 -28.52
C GLN A 258 9.77 -8.50 -27.59
N LYS A 259 9.71 -7.74 -26.50
CA LYS A 259 10.77 -7.63 -25.49
C LYS A 259 10.18 -7.70 -24.10
N SER A 260 10.89 -8.39 -23.21
CA SER A 260 10.59 -8.38 -21.78
C SER A 260 10.79 -6.97 -21.19
N PHE A 261 10.24 -6.76 -19.99
CA PHE A 261 10.38 -5.50 -19.25
C PHE A 261 11.84 -5.05 -19.10
N GLU A 262 12.73 -5.98 -18.72
CA GLU A 262 14.16 -5.69 -18.55
C GLU A 262 14.85 -5.40 -19.88
N GLU A 263 14.58 -6.18 -20.94
CA GLU A 263 15.14 -5.91 -22.26
C GLU A 263 14.68 -4.56 -22.84
N ALA A 264 13.42 -4.19 -22.60
CA ALA A 264 12.89 -2.89 -23.03
C ALA A 264 13.56 -1.75 -22.27
N TYR A 265 13.79 -1.91 -20.97
CA TYR A 265 14.54 -0.95 -20.17
C TYR A 265 15.98 -0.79 -20.67
N GLU A 266 16.68 -1.89 -20.99
CA GLU A 266 18.03 -1.83 -21.59
C GLU A 266 18.03 -1.04 -22.91
N ILE A 267 17.04 -1.26 -23.77
CA ILE A 267 16.89 -0.53 -25.03
C ILE A 267 16.71 0.98 -24.77
N ALA A 268 15.87 1.34 -23.80
CA ALA A 268 15.59 2.73 -23.47
C ALA A 268 16.80 3.46 -22.88
N VAL A 269 17.59 2.79 -22.03
CA VAL A 269 18.81 3.37 -21.45
C VAL A 269 19.94 3.48 -22.49
N ALA A 270 20.02 2.56 -23.44
CA ALA A 270 21.01 2.60 -24.52
C ALA A 270 20.87 3.82 -25.45
N LYS A 271 19.75 4.55 -25.39
CA LYS A 271 19.60 5.85 -26.07
C LYS A 271 20.33 7.01 -25.38
N GLY A 272 20.70 6.86 -24.11
CA GLY A 272 21.31 7.93 -23.29
C GLY A 272 22.79 7.72 -22.95
N ALA A 273 23.35 6.54 -23.18
CA ALA A 273 24.75 6.25 -22.93
C ALA A 273 25.38 5.67 -24.19
N ASP A 274 26.51 6.24 -24.57
CA ASP A 274 27.36 5.76 -25.65
C ASP A 274 27.50 4.24 -25.60
N ASN A 275 27.00 3.62 -26.67
CA ASN A 275 27.15 2.23 -27.05
C ASN A 275 26.70 1.17 -26.01
N ARG A 276 25.54 0.53 -26.26
CA ARG A 276 25.08 -0.70 -25.59
C ARG A 276 26.19 -1.76 -25.46
N LEU A 277 27.09 -1.84 -26.44
CA LEU A 277 28.24 -2.73 -26.41
C LEU A 277 29.21 -2.37 -25.27
N LEU A 278 29.49 -1.09 -25.07
CA LEU A 278 30.40 -0.59 -24.04
C LEU A 278 29.90 -0.93 -22.64
N ARG A 279 28.59 -0.76 -22.38
CA ARG A 279 28.01 -1.15 -21.09
C ARG A 279 28.09 -2.66 -20.84
N ARG A 280 27.75 -3.50 -21.82
CA ARG A 280 27.87 -4.96 -21.68
C ARG A 280 29.31 -5.42 -21.47
N VAL A 281 30.27 -4.76 -22.12
CA VAL A 281 31.70 -5.01 -21.90
C VAL A 281 32.12 -4.58 -20.49
N SER A 282 31.61 -3.45 -19.98
CA SER A 282 31.87 -3.00 -18.60
C SER A 282 31.27 -3.93 -17.55
N ASP A 283 30.03 -4.37 -17.71
CA ASP A 283 29.37 -5.28 -16.77
C ASP A 283 30.06 -6.66 -16.76
N PHE A 284 30.48 -7.15 -17.94
CA PHE A 284 31.31 -8.35 -18.04
C PHE A 284 32.68 -8.18 -17.37
N GLN A 285 33.32 -7.01 -17.53
CA GLN A 285 34.57 -6.69 -16.87
C GLN A 285 34.43 -6.73 -15.35
N LYS A 286 33.39 -6.11 -14.79
CA LYS A 286 33.13 -6.13 -13.33
C LYS A 286 32.96 -7.56 -12.82
N PHE A 287 32.15 -8.35 -13.52
CA PHE A 287 31.95 -9.76 -13.20
C PHE A 287 33.30 -10.51 -13.18
N ILE A 288 34.08 -10.50 -14.26
CA ILE A 288 35.30 -11.32 -14.34
C ILE A 288 36.43 -10.85 -13.40
N THR A 289 36.38 -9.61 -12.91
CA THR A 289 37.34 -9.07 -11.93
C THR A 289 36.86 -9.18 -10.49
N ASP A 290 35.67 -9.72 -10.25
CA ASP A 290 35.13 -9.89 -8.91
C ASP A 290 35.99 -10.88 -8.11
N PRO A 291 36.56 -10.49 -6.95
CA PRO A 291 37.37 -11.38 -6.13
C PRO A 291 36.63 -12.65 -5.68
N GLU A 292 35.32 -12.55 -5.44
CA GLU A 292 34.50 -13.68 -4.94
C GLU A 292 34.41 -14.83 -5.97
N ILE A 293 34.54 -14.52 -7.27
CA ILE A 293 34.52 -15.54 -8.32
C ILE A 293 35.71 -16.50 -8.21
N ASN A 294 36.87 -16.04 -7.74
CA ASN A 294 38.02 -16.92 -7.55
C ASN A 294 37.73 -17.97 -6.47
N ASP A 295 37.06 -17.56 -5.39
CA ASP A 295 36.67 -18.44 -4.30
C ASP A 295 35.58 -19.42 -4.74
N GLU A 296 34.57 -18.95 -5.51
CA GLU A 296 33.58 -19.82 -6.11
C GLU A 296 34.21 -20.87 -7.03
N ILE A 297 35.09 -20.47 -7.95
CA ILE A 297 35.79 -21.40 -8.85
C ILE A 297 36.68 -22.37 -8.06
N ALA A 298 37.33 -21.90 -7.00
CA ALA A 298 38.17 -22.75 -6.14
C ALA A 298 37.34 -23.83 -5.41
N SER A 299 36.09 -23.53 -5.05
CA SER A 299 35.17 -24.48 -4.39
C SER A 299 34.55 -25.54 -5.32
N MET A 300 34.62 -25.34 -6.64
CA MET A 300 34.02 -26.26 -7.63
C MET A 300 34.70 -27.64 -7.71
N ASN A 301 33.95 -28.65 -8.15
CA ASN A 301 34.49 -29.97 -8.45
C ASN A 301 35.35 -29.96 -9.74
N LYS A 302 36.13 -31.03 -9.96
CA LYS A 302 37.11 -31.09 -11.06
C LYS A 302 36.46 -30.91 -12.44
N THR A 303 35.34 -31.57 -12.69
CA THR A 303 34.61 -31.47 -13.97
C THR A 303 34.09 -30.06 -14.22
N GLN A 304 33.59 -29.38 -13.18
CA GLN A 304 33.14 -27.99 -13.28
C GLN A 304 34.32 -27.04 -13.54
N LYS A 305 35.45 -27.22 -12.84
CA LYS A 305 36.68 -26.44 -13.05
C LYS A 305 37.20 -26.58 -14.48
N ASP A 306 37.23 -27.80 -15.02
CA ASP A 306 37.66 -28.04 -16.39
C ASP A 306 36.75 -27.34 -17.41
N LYS A 307 35.42 -27.31 -17.17
CA LYS A 307 34.46 -26.55 -17.99
C LYS A 307 34.68 -25.04 -17.87
N CYS A 308 34.85 -24.50 -16.66
CA CYS A 308 35.15 -23.09 -16.46
C CYS A 308 36.43 -22.68 -17.19
N LYS A 309 37.50 -23.48 -17.06
CA LYS A 309 38.77 -23.26 -17.76
C LYS A 309 38.56 -23.25 -19.29
N TYR A 310 37.78 -24.19 -19.82
CA TYR A 310 37.47 -24.24 -21.25
C TYR A 310 36.77 -22.96 -21.73
N TYR A 311 35.71 -22.52 -21.04
CA TYR A 311 34.96 -21.32 -21.43
C TYR A 311 35.76 -20.04 -21.27
N ILE A 312 36.50 -19.88 -20.17
CA ILE A 312 37.38 -18.71 -19.95
C ILE A 312 38.44 -18.65 -21.03
N THR A 313 39.03 -19.78 -21.42
CA THR A 313 40.01 -19.84 -22.52
C THR A 313 39.40 -19.38 -23.83
N LYS A 314 38.18 -19.84 -24.17
CA LYS A 314 37.46 -19.40 -25.38
C LYS A 314 37.17 -17.90 -25.36
N ILE A 315 36.74 -17.37 -24.22
CA ILE A 315 36.50 -15.93 -24.04
C ILE A 315 37.80 -15.15 -24.23
N HIS A 316 38.88 -15.55 -23.57
CA HIS A 316 40.21 -14.92 -23.68
C HIS A 316 40.70 -14.89 -25.14
N THR A 317 40.62 -16.00 -25.87
CA THR A 317 40.97 -16.05 -27.29
C THR A 317 40.13 -15.05 -28.10
N ARG A 318 38.82 -14.97 -27.84
CA ARG A 318 37.95 -14.04 -28.55
C ARG A 318 38.24 -12.57 -28.22
N CYS A 319 38.50 -12.25 -26.96
CA CYS A 319 38.89 -10.91 -26.53
C CYS A 319 40.17 -10.45 -27.25
N ASN A 320 41.19 -11.30 -27.33
CA ASN A 320 42.43 -10.99 -28.05
C ASN A 320 42.21 -10.76 -29.56
N GLN A 321 41.32 -11.53 -30.19
CA GLN A 321 40.94 -11.31 -31.59
C GLN A 321 40.20 -9.98 -31.79
N LEU A 322 39.35 -9.59 -30.83
CA LEU A 322 38.60 -8.34 -30.89
C LEU A 322 39.53 -7.14 -30.67
N LEU A 323 40.45 -7.21 -29.72
CA LEU A 323 41.46 -6.16 -29.47
C LEU A 323 42.29 -5.86 -30.72
N LYS A 324 42.69 -6.89 -31.47
CA LYS A 324 43.41 -6.73 -32.76
C LYS A 324 42.60 -6.04 -33.87
N ARG A 325 41.28 -5.89 -33.69
CA ARG A 325 40.36 -5.29 -34.67
C ARG A 325 39.86 -3.91 -34.26
N LEU A 326 40.18 -3.47 -33.03
CA LEU A 326 39.86 -2.13 -32.58
C LEU A 326 40.97 -1.18 -33.08
N PRO A 327 40.61 0.01 -33.61
CA PRO A 327 41.57 0.96 -34.17
C PRO A 327 42.53 1.54 -33.14
#